data_AF-A0A843RCS3-F1
#
_entry.id   AF-A0A843RCS3-F1
#
_cell.length_a   1.000
_cell.length_b   1.000
_cell.length_c   1.000
_cell.angle_alpha   90.00
_cell.angle_beta   90.00
_cell.angle_gamma   90.00
#
_symmetry.space_group_name_H-M   'P 1'
#
loop_
_entity.id
_entity.type
_entity.pdbx_description
1 polymer ?
#
loop_
_entity_poly.entity_id
_entity_poly.type
_entity_poly.pdbx_seq_one_letter_code
_entity_poly.pdbx_strand_id
1 'polypeptide(L)'
;MQSLLDHLRARLRREGAMTVADYMNEALTHPWSGYYMHGDPFGAPNLAGGDFVTAPEISQMFGELIGVWCADTWIRLGRPAPCLLVELGPGRGTLMSDALRATRQVPGFHQALQVQLVEISPALRERQREALGAHEVAWLDNVGQIPDAPLLLIANEFFDALPVRQFEQTGEGWAERIVVLDDEDRLAFALAGPSPANRALIPTALHGAPEGSLVEVCPAALNITAFLGHRLARQPGAALIVDYGPAEPTPGPTLQALRRHRRHEVLQEPGTADLTAHVDFATLAQAATLAGCAAHGPVGQGAFLTALGIELRAAQLAEAAPGAAVALAAARRRLTDPAEMGSLFKVLALTPPNVGPPAGFAPA
;
A
#
# COMPACT_ATOMS: atom_id res chain seq x y z
N MET A 1 10.19 -30.48 -6.34
CA MET A 1 10.38 -29.01 -6.37
C MET A 1 10.72 -28.60 -4.95
N GLN A 2 11.86 -27.94 -4.72
CA GLN A 2 12.26 -27.53 -3.37
C GLN A 2 11.27 -26.48 -2.86
N SER A 3 10.78 -26.59 -1.62
CA SER A 3 9.85 -25.59 -1.07
C SER A 3 10.56 -24.28 -0.75
N LEU A 4 9.82 -23.17 -0.59
CA LEU A 4 10.42 -21.92 -0.11
C LEU A 4 11.07 -22.10 1.27
N LEU A 5 10.44 -22.89 2.14
CA LEU A 5 11.00 -23.21 3.46
C LEU A 5 12.36 -23.91 3.35
N ASP A 6 12.50 -24.87 2.43
CA ASP A 6 13.78 -25.57 2.21
C ASP A 6 14.85 -24.63 1.64
N HIS A 7 14.45 -23.68 0.78
CA HIS A 7 15.34 -22.65 0.27
C HIS A 7 15.83 -21.72 1.39
N LEU A 8 14.92 -21.22 2.22
CA LEU A 8 15.25 -20.35 3.36
C LEU A 8 16.13 -21.05 4.39
N ARG A 9 15.86 -22.33 4.69
CA ARG A 9 16.74 -23.16 5.55
C ARG A 9 18.15 -23.27 4.98
N ALA A 10 18.27 -23.57 3.68
CA ALA A 10 19.58 -23.67 3.03
C ALA A 10 20.35 -22.34 3.09
N ARG A 11 19.65 -21.21 2.89
CA ARG A 11 20.21 -19.87 3.02
C ARG A 11 20.69 -19.59 4.45
N LEU A 12 19.84 -19.84 5.46
CA LEU A 12 20.18 -19.59 6.87
C LEU A 12 21.32 -20.47 7.39
N ARG A 13 21.44 -21.73 6.94
CA ARG A 13 22.60 -22.56 7.29
C ARG A 13 23.93 -21.99 6.77
N ARG A 14 23.89 -21.22 5.68
CA ARG A 14 25.07 -20.58 5.08
C ARG A 14 25.34 -19.19 5.66
N GLU A 15 24.30 -18.40 5.87
CA GLU A 15 24.39 -16.98 6.24
C GLU A 15 24.21 -16.73 7.74
N GLY A 16 23.71 -17.71 8.49
CA GLY A 16 23.45 -17.66 9.94
C GLY A 16 22.12 -17.00 10.30
N ALA A 17 21.83 -15.85 9.71
CA ALA A 17 20.62 -15.07 9.97
C ALA A 17 20.18 -14.28 8.73
N MET A 18 18.92 -13.83 8.72
CA MET A 18 18.44 -12.81 7.79
C MET A 18 17.56 -11.80 8.52
N THR A 19 17.40 -10.60 7.96
CA THR A 19 16.49 -9.62 8.55
C THR A 19 15.03 -10.06 8.38
N VAL A 20 14.13 -9.52 9.21
CA VAL A 20 12.67 -9.71 9.02
C VAL A 20 12.22 -9.19 7.65
N ALA A 21 12.84 -8.10 7.18
CA ALA A 21 12.58 -7.55 5.85
C ALA A 21 12.97 -8.54 4.73
N ASP A 22 14.17 -9.13 4.80
CA ASP A 22 14.59 -10.13 3.81
C ASP A 22 13.64 -11.34 3.79
N TYR A 23 13.25 -11.82 4.97
CA TYR A 23 12.27 -12.90 5.09
C TYR A 23 10.93 -12.53 4.46
N MET A 24 10.38 -11.35 4.79
CA MET A 24 9.11 -10.88 4.25
C MET A 24 9.16 -10.72 2.74
N ASN A 25 10.26 -10.19 2.20
CA ASN A 25 10.48 -10.07 0.77
C ASN A 25 10.48 -11.42 0.06
N GLU A 26 11.20 -12.41 0.60
CA GLU A 26 11.23 -13.78 0.08
C GLU A 26 9.84 -14.44 0.15
N ALA A 27 9.16 -14.33 1.29
CA ALA A 27 7.82 -14.89 1.47
C ALA A 27 6.79 -14.29 0.50
N LEU A 28 6.86 -13.00 0.21
CA LEU A 28 5.87 -12.32 -0.64
C LEU A 28 6.20 -12.38 -2.14
N THR A 29 7.47 -12.19 -2.50
CA THR A 29 7.84 -11.85 -3.89
C THR A 29 8.88 -12.76 -4.53
N HIS A 30 9.32 -13.81 -3.82
CA HIS A 30 10.32 -14.70 -4.38
C HIS A 30 9.87 -15.31 -5.72
N PRO A 31 10.69 -15.31 -6.78
CA PRO A 31 10.23 -15.50 -8.16
C PRO A 31 9.46 -16.79 -8.44
N TRP A 32 9.75 -17.85 -7.68
CA TRP A 32 9.17 -19.17 -7.89
C TRP A 32 8.45 -19.73 -6.66
N SER A 33 8.26 -18.97 -5.57
CA SER A 33 7.39 -19.41 -4.45
C SER A 33 6.81 -18.29 -3.58
N GLY A 34 7.04 -17.03 -3.94
CA GLY A 34 6.45 -15.89 -3.23
C GLY A 34 4.94 -15.88 -3.37
N TYR A 35 4.27 -15.42 -2.31
CA TYR A 35 2.81 -15.33 -2.22
C TYR A 35 2.17 -14.65 -3.45
N TYR A 36 2.71 -13.51 -3.89
CA TYR A 36 2.17 -12.78 -5.05
C TYR A 36 2.62 -13.34 -6.41
N MET A 37 3.58 -14.27 -6.42
CA MET A 37 4.13 -14.85 -7.65
C MET A 37 3.38 -16.10 -8.13
N HIS A 38 2.48 -16.66 -7.31
CA HIS A 38 1.69 -17.86 -7.67
C HIS A 38 0.20 -17.67 -7.56
N GLY A 39 -0.52 -18.08 -8.61
CA GLY A 39 -1.97 -18.24 -8.58
C GLY A 39 -2.77 -16.93 -8.63
N ASP A 40 -3.88 -16.91 -7.89
CA ASP A 40 -4.69 -15.73 -7.62
C ASP A 40 -4.56 -15.42 -6.12
N PRO A 41 -3.59 -14.58 -5.68
CA PRO A 41 -3.42 -14.29 -4.26
C PRO A 41 -4.69 -13.67 -3.65
N PHE A 42 -5.50 -13.00 -4.48
CA PHE A 42 -6.78 -12.41 -4.10
C PHE A 42 -7.97 -13.36 -4.31
N GLY A 43 -7.73 -14.60 -4.76
CA GLY A 43 -8.73 -15.64 -5.02
C GLY A 43 -9.85 -15.27 -6.02
N ALA A 44 -10.87 -16.13 -6.12
CA ALA A 44 -12.06 -15.82 -6.92
C ALA A 44 -12.85 -14.66 -6.29
N PRO A 45 -13.57 -13.82 -7.06
CA PRO A 45 -14.35 -12.66 -6.57
C PRO A 45 -15.60 -13.04 -5.72
N ASN A 46 -15.57 -14.18 -5.05
CA ASN A 46 -16.55 -14.61 -4.06
C ASN A 46 -15.91 -14.57 -2.66
N LEU A 47 -16.75 -14.60 -1.61
CA LEU A 47 -16.33 -14.60 -0.19
C LEU A 47 -15.39 -15.75 0.24
N ALA A 48 -14.96 -16.60 -0.70
CA ALA A 48 -14.07 -17.74 -0.49
C ALA A 48 -12.70 -17.56 -1.16
N GLY A 49 -12.43 -16.43 -1.82
CA GLY A 49 -11.16 -16.13 -2.49
C GLY A 49 -10.46 -14.90 -1.91
N GLY A 50 -9.16 -15.04 -1.64
CA GLY A 50 -8.26 -14.00 -1.12
C GLY A 50 -8.01 -14.10 0.38
N ASP A 51 -6.83 -13.71 0.85
CA ASP A 51 -6.55 -13.61 2.29
C ASP A 51 -7.09 -12.31 2.89
N PHE A 52 -7.15 -11.25 2.06
CA PHE A 52 -7.78 -9.96 2.32
C PHE A 52 -8.80 -9.60 1.23
N VAL A 53 -9.85 -8.86 1.64
CA VAL A 53 -10.76 -8.18 0.71
C VAL A 53 -10.41 -6.69 0.76
N THR A 54 -9.76 -6.21 -0.30
CA THR A 54 -9.28 -4.83 -0.42
C THR A 54 -10.42 -3.84 -0.69
N ALA A 55 -10.18 -2.55 -0.47
CA ALA A 55 -11.22 -1.52 -0.65
C ALA A 55 -11.87 -1.52 -2.06
N PRO A 56 -11.12 -1.69 -3.16
CA PRO A 56 -11.70 -1.80 -4.51
C PRO A 56 -12.63 -3.00 -4.69
N GLU A 57 -12.33 -4.13 -4.04
CA GLU A 57 -13.13 -5.36 -4.15
C GLU A 57 -14.41 -5.31 -3.28
N ILE A 58 -14.48 -4.41 -2.30
CA ILE A 58 -15.68 -4.18 -1.50
C ILE A 58 -16.75 -3.44 -2.31
N SER A 59 -16.35 -2.43 -3.08
CA SER A 59 -17.29 -1.65 -3.87
C SER A 59 -16.63 -0.82 -4.97
N GLN A 60 -17.27 -0.78 -6.13
CA GLN A 60 -16.93 0.15 -7.20
C GLN A 60 -16.92 1.62 -6.77
N MET A 61 -17.67 1.99 -5.71
CA MET A 61 -17.68 3.35 -5.19
C MET A 61 -16.29 3.84 -4.81
N PHE A 62 -15.42 2.95 -4.32
CA PHE A 62 -14.06 3.31 -3.97
C PHE A 62 -13.28 3.75 -5.22
N GLY A 63 -13.14 2.86 -6.20
CA GLY A 63 -12.40 3.16 -7.44
C GLY A 63 -12.99 4.33 -8.23
N GLU A 64 -14.33 4.47 -8.26
CA GLU A 64 -14.98 5.61 -8.91
C GLU A 64 -14.59 6.95 -8.25
N LEU A 65 -14.58 7.03 -6.92
CA LEU A 65 -14.20 8.25 -6.20
C LEU A 65 -12.72 8.57 -6.30
N ILE A 66 -11.84 7.56 -6.27
CA ILE A 66 -10.41 7.77 -6.53
C ILE A 66 -10.20 8.30 -7.96
N GLY A 67 -10.92 7.76 -8.95
CA GLY A 67 -10.90 8.30 -10.31
C GLY A 67 -11.34 9.76 -10.38
N VAL A 68 -12.44 10.10 -9.71
CA VAL A 68 -12.92 11.50 -9.63
C VAL A 68 -11.88 12.40 -8.96
N TRP A 69 -11.22 11.94 -7.89
CA TRP A 69 -10.13 12.67 -7.24
C TRP A 69 -8.96 12.92 -8.19
N CYS A 70 -8.56 11.93 -9.00
CA CYS A 70 -7.51 12.10 -10.01
C CYS A 70 -7.92 13.13 -11.08
N ALA A 71 -9.16 13.07 -11.56
CA ALA A 71 -9.66 14.00 -12.57
C ALA A 71 -9.76 15.45 -12.05
N ASP A 72 -10.28 15.66 -10.83
CA ASP A 72 -10.29 16.97 -10.17
C ASP A 72 -8.87 17.51 -9.97
N THR A 73 -7.96 16.66 -9.49
CA THR A 73 -6.56 17.04 -9.29
C THR A 73 -5.87 17.41 -10.61
N TRP A 74 -6.08 16.65 -11.68
CA TRP A 74 -5.58 16.98 -13.02
C TRP A 74 -6.07 18.35 -13.51
N ILE A 75 -7.36 18.67 -13.29
CA ILE A 75 -7.92 19.97 -13.63
C ILE A 75 -7.23 21.08 -12.83
N ARG A 76 -7.05 20.90 -11.51
CA ARG A 76 -6.38 21.87 -10.63
C ARG A 76 -4.91 22.09 -11.01
N LEU A 77 -4.25 21.05 -11.52
CA LEU A 77 -2.88 21.12 -12.04
C LEU A 77 -2.77 21.83 -13.40
N GLY A 78 -3.88 22.35 -13.95
CA GLY A 78 -3.89 23.07 -15.22
C GLY A 78 -4.04 22.17 -16.44
N ARG A 79 -4.57 20.95 -16.27
CA ARG A 79 -4.83 19.98 -17.34
C ARG A 79 -3.58 19.61 -18.17
N PRO A 80 -2.48 19.17 -17.51
CA PRO A 80 -1.26 18.80 -18.22
C PRO A 80 -1.52 17.68 -19.24
N ALA A 81 -0.85 17.77 -20.40
CA ALA A 81 -0.87 16.75 -21.44
C ALA A 81 0.54 16.64 -22.08
N PRO A 82 1.19 15.45 -22.06
CA PRO A 82 0.71 14.22 -21.44
C PRO A 82 0.70 14.29 -19.89
N CYS A 83 -0.07 13.40 -19.27
CA CYS A 83 -0.07 13.16 -17.83
C CYS A 83 -0.06 11.66 -17.56
N LEU A 84 0.86 11.20 -16.71
CA LEU A 84 0.92 9.81 -16.30
C LEU A 84 -0.15 9.55 -15.24
N LEU A 85 -0.95 8.49 -15.42
CA LEU A 85 -1.78 7.93 -14.35
C LEU A 85 -1.16 6.59 -13.95
N VAL A 86 -0.52 6.58 -12.78
CA VAL A 86 0.26 5.43 -12.29
C VAL A 86 -0.45 4.79 -11.10
N GLU A 87 -0.51 3.46 -11.08
CA GLU A 87 -0.91 2.70 -9.89
C GLU A 87 0.23 1.76 -9.45
N LEU A 88 0.57 1.82 -8.15
CA LEU A 88 1.53 0.91 -7.52
C LEU A 88 0.78 -0.30 -6.96
N GLY A 89 1.16 -1.51 -7.36
CA GLY A 89 0.52 -2.74 -6.88
C GLY A 89 -0.99 -2.80 -7.17
N PRO A 90 -1.43 -2.69 -8.43
CA PRO A 90 -2.87 -2.58 -8.78
C PRO A 90 -3.70 -3.85 -8.51
N GLY A 91 -3.11 -4.92 -7.98
CA GLY A 91 -3.79 -6.19 -7.72
C GLY A 91 -4.47 -6.74 -8.97
N ARG A 92 -5.79 -6.83 -8.96
CA ARG A 92 -6.59 -7.32 -10.10
C ARG A 92 -6.85 -6.25 -11.19
N GLY A 93 -6.45 -4.99 -10.96
CA GLY A 93 -6.76 -3.86 -11.83
C GLY A 93 -8.16 -3.26 -11.65
N THR A 94 -8.90 -3.72 -10.63
CA THR A 94 -10.28 -3.28 -10.33
C THR A 94 -10.36 -1.78 -10.08
N LEU A 95 -9.45 -1.25 -9.26
CA LEU A 95 -9.38 0.19 -8.95
C LEU A 95 -9.20 1.02 -10.23
N MET A 96 -8.18 0.73 -11.02
CA MET A 96 -7.93 1.44 -12.28
C MET A 96 -9.11 1.34 -13.25
N SER A 97 -9.72 0.15 -13.38
CA SER A 97 -10.88 -0.07 -14.24
C SER A 97 -12.06 0.82 -13.85
N ASP A 98 -12.38 0.87 -12.56
CA ASP A 98 -13.44 1.73 -12.02
C ASP A 98 -13.12 3.23 -12.16
N ALA A 99 -11.87 3.62 -11.88
CA ALA A 99 -11.41 4.99 -12.00
C ALA A 99 -11.51 5.50 -13.45
N LEU A 100 -11.04 4.71 -14.43
CA LEU A 100 -11.15 5.04 -15.85
C LEU A 100 -12.61 5.08 -16.30
N ARG A 101 -13.45 4.14 -15.84
CA ARG A 101 -14.88 4.11 -16.16
C ARG A 101 -15.62 5.35 -15.62
N ALA A 102 -15.38 5.73 -14.38
CA ALA A 102 -16.04 6.87 -13.72
C ALA A 102 -15.71 8.21 -14.39
N THR A 103 -14.49 8.34 -14.92
CA THR A 103 -13.96 9.60 -15.43
C THR A 103 -14.13 9.79 -16.94
N ARG A 104 -14.79 8.86 -17.65
CA ARG A 104 -14.97 8.91 -19.12
C ARG A 104 -15.59 10.21 -19.64
N GLN A 105 -16.44 10.84 -18.81
CA GLN A 105 -17.14 12.07 -19.18
C GLN A 105 -16.34 13.34 -18.88
N VAL A 106 -15.16 13.24 -18.28
CA VAL A 106 -14.32 14.41 -17.97
C VAL A 106 -13.59 14.86 -19.25
N PRO A 107 -13.90 16.05 -19.80
CA PRO A 107 -13.35 16.47 -21.09
C PRO A 107 -11.83 16.63 -21.05
N GLY A 108 -11.13 16.01 -22.01
CA GLY A 108 -9.68 16.13 -22.17
C GLY A 108 -8.86 15.20 -21.26
N PHE A 109 -9.47 14.61 -20.22
CA PHE A 109 -8.73 13.81 -19.24
C PHE A 109 -8.14 12.56 -19.89
N HIS A 110 -8.99 11.70 -20.46
CA HIS A 110 -8.57 10.44 -21.09
C HIS A 110 -7.62 10.64 -22.27
N GLN A 111 -7.74 11.75 -23.02
CA GLN A 111 -6.81 12.06 -24.11
C GLN A 111 -5.41 12.47 -23.61
N ALA A 112 -5.32 13.02 -22.40
CA ALA A 112 -4.06 13.43 -21.80
C ALA A 112 -3.34 12.27 -21.08
N LEU A 113 -4.09 11.24 -20.67
CA LEU A 113 -3.55 10.18 -19.82
C LEU A 113 -2.65 9.18 -20.56
N GLN A 114 -1.60 8.77 -19.87
CA GLN A 114 -0.84 7.57 -20.17
C GLN A 114 -0.89 6.66 -18.92
N VAL A 115 -1.61 5.55 -19.02
CA VAL A 115 -1.83 4.64 -17.88
C VAL A 115 -0.61 3.72 -17.72
N GLN A 116 -0.04 3.68 -16.52
CA GLN A 116 1.08 2.81 -16.20
C GLN A 116 0.84 2.07 -14.88
N LEU A 117 1.18 0.79 -14.85
CA LEU A 117 0.98 -0.08 -13.68
C LEU A 117 2.33 -0.62 -13.22
N VAL A 118 2.68 -0.39 -11.95
CA VAL A 118 3.88 -0.99 -11.34
C VAL A 118 3.48 -2.31 -10.69
N GLU A 119 3.80 -3.42 -11.36
CA GLU A 119 3.40 -4.77 -10.98
C GLU A 119 4.50 -5.75 -11.33
N ILE A 120 4.95 -6.58 -10.40
CA ILE A 120 6.03 -7.55 -10.64
C ILE A 120 5.51 -8.95 -11.01
N SER A 121 4.27 -9.28 -10.66
CA SER A 121 3.67 -10.60 -10.87
C SER A 121 3.15 -10.75 -12.30
N PRO A 122 3.71 -11.67 -13.12
CA PRO A 122 3.23 -11.88 -14.49
C PRO A 122 1.76 -12.31 -14.55
N ALA A 123 1.29 -13.08 -13.55
CA ALA A 123 -0.09 -13.53 -13.48
C ALA A 123 -1.07 -12.37 -13.20
N LEU A 124 -0.69 -11.43 -12.32
CA LEU A 124 -1.50 -10.24 -12.06
C LEU A 124 -1.49 -9.28 -13.26
N ARG A 125 -0.36 -9.13 -13.97
CA ARG A 125 -0.31 -8.35 -15.21
C ARG A 125 -1.33 -8.84 -16.25
N GLU A 126 -1.51 -10.15 -16.38
CA GLU A 126 -2.51 -10.71 -17.30
C GLU A 126 -3.94 -10.41 -16.84
N ARG A 127 -4.25 -10.58 -15.55
CA ARG A 127 -5.56 -10.19 -14.99
C ARG A 127 -5.86 -8.71 -15.17
N GLN A 128 -4.88 -7.85 -14.98
CA GLN A 128 -5.01 -6.42 -15.18
C GLN A 128 -5.28 -6.09 -16.65
N ARG A 129 -4.64 -6.80 -17.59
CA ARG A 129 -4.92 -6.67 -19.04
C ARG A 129 -6.36 -7.05 -19.36
N GLU A 130 -6.86 -8.14 -18.79
CA GLU A 130 -8.26 -8.55 -18.93
C GLU A 130 -9.21 -7.49 -18.36
N ALA A 131 -8.95 -7.00 -17.15
CA ALA A 131 -9.80 -6.01 -16.47
C ALA A 131 -9.84 -4.65 -17.19
N LEU A 132 -8.73 -4.25 -17.82
CA LEU A 132 -8.59 -2.97 -18.53
C LEU A 132 -8.93 -3.07 -20.02
N GLY A 133 -9.09 -4.28 -20.56
CA GLY A 133 -9.55 -4.52 -21.92
C GLY A 133 -8.74 -3.76 -22.98
N ALA A 134 -9.40 -2.83 -23.68
CA ALA A 134 -8.80 -2.08 -24.79
C ALA A 134 -8.00 -0.83 -24.38
N HIS A 135 -7.86 -0.53 -23.09
CA HIS A 135 -7.05 0.59 -22.63
C HIS A 135 -5.56 0.36 -22.95
N GLU A 136 -4.89 1.37 -23.52
CA GLU A 136 -3.43 1.34 -23.70
C GLU A 136 -2.74 1.52 -22.34
N VAL A 137 -2.09 0.47 -21.87
CA VAL A 137 -1.44 0.41 -20.54
C VAL A 137 -0.01 -0.10 -20.70
N ALA A 138 0.92 0.54 -19.98
CA ALA A 138 2.29 0.05 -19.83
C ALA A 138 2.49 -0.57 -18.44
N TRP A 139 3.22 -1.69 -18.38
CA TRP A 139 3.61 -2.31 -17.11
C TRP A 139 5.07 -2.05 -16.82
N LEU A 140 5.35 -1.68 -15.58
CA LEU A 140 6.68 -1.41 -15.06
C LEU A 140 7.00 -2.42 -13.95
N ASP A 141 8.27 -2.77 -13.81
CA ASP A 141 8.78 -3.67 -12.78
C ASP A 141 9.04 -2.93 -11.46
N ASN A 142 9.31 -1.63 -11.50
CA ASN A 142 9.56 -0.83 -10.30
C ASN A 142 9.26 0.66 -10.51
N VAL A 143 9.09 1.37 -9.39
CA VAL A 143 8.78 2.80 -9.36
C VAL A 143 9.85 3.68 -10.05
N GLY A 144 11.10 3.22 -10.11
CA GLY A 144 12.21 3.95 -10.74
C GLY A 144 12.13 3.98 -12.27
N GLN A 145 11.29 3.14 -12.90
CA GLN A 145 11.08 3.13 -14.34
C GLN A 145 10.01 4.13 -14.80
N ILE A 146 9.32 4.82 -13.89
CA ILE A 146 8.31 5.82 -14.24
C ILE A 146 9.02 7.01 -14.93
N PRO A 147 8.70 7.36 -16.18
CA PRO A 147 9.41 8.40 -16.95
C PRO A 147 9.04 9.81 -16.50
N ASP A 148 9.95 10.78 -16.46
CA ASP A 148 9.64 12.15 -16.02
C ASP A 148 8.55 12.81 -16.88
N ALA A 149 7.40 13.13 -16.26
CA ALA A 149 6.23 13.77 -16.84
C ALA A 149 5.20 14.07 -15.73
N PRO A 150 4.26 15.02 -15.92
CA PRO A 150 3.20 15.29 -14.94
C PRO A 150 2.52 14.02 -14.44
N LEU A 151 2.38 13.84 -13.13
CA LEU A 151 2.10 12.54 -12.52
C LEU A 151 0.86 12.56 -11.62
N LEU A 152 -0.07 11.65 -11.83
CA LEU A 152 -1.07 11.24 -10.85
C LEU A 152 -0.72 9.82 -10.44
N LEU A 153 -0.44 9.60 -9.15
CA LEU A 153 -0.07 8.29 -8.64
C LEU A 153 -1.06 7.83 -7.58
N ILE A 154 -1.42 6.55 -7.63
CA ILE A 154 -2.25 5.87 -6.64
C ILE A 154 -1.43 4.71 -6.06
N ALA A 155 -1.45 4.59 -4.75
CA ALA A 155 -0.91 3.44 -4.03
C ALA A 155 -1.93 3.03 -2.96
N ASN A 156 -2.77 2.05 -3.28
CA ASN A 156 -3.78 1.50 -2.36
C ASN A 156 -3.32 0.13 -1.88
N GLU A 157 -3.13 -0.05 -0.56
CA GLU A 157 -2.71 -1.33 0.02
C GLU A 157 -1.44 -1.87 -0.65
N PHE A 158 -0.48 -0.95 -0.84
CA PHE A 158 0.81 -1.24 -1.46
C PHE A 158 1.94 -1.16 -0.43
N PHE A 159 1.82 -0.27 0.56
CA PHE A 159 2.91 0.03 1.48
C PHE A 159 2.97 -0.96 2.64
N ASP A 160 1.83 -1.54 3.02
CA ASP A 160 1.72 -2.59 4.05
C ASP A 160 2.41 -3.90 3.68
N ALA A 161 2.46 -4.21 2.38
CA ALA A 161 3.16 -5.35 1.80
C ALA A 161 4.67 -5.11 1.62
N LEU A 162 5.18 -3.89 1.91
CA LEU A 162 6.61 -3.61 1.78
C LEU A 162 7.41 -4.18 2.97
N PRO A 163 8.63 -4.72 2.73
CA PRO A 163 9.40 -5.38 3.78
C PRO A 163 9.77 -4.51 4.99
N VAL A 164 9.23 -4.85 6.15
CA VAL A 164 9.53 -4.17 7.43
C VAL A 164 10.73 -4.78 8.15
N ARG A 165 11.55 -3.92 8.75
CA ARG A 165 12.54 -4.28 9.77
C ARG A 165 11.92 -4.08 11.15
N GLN A 166 12.25 -4.96 12.09
CA GLN A 166 11.77 -4.90 13.47
C GLN A 166 12.94 -4.65 14.42
N PHE A 167 12.78 -3.71 15.34
CA PHE A 167 13.79 -3.40 16.35
C PHE A 167 13.17 -3.45 17.75
N GLU A 168 13.87 -4.05 18.70
CA GLU A 168 13.45 -4.17 20.09
C GLU A 168 14.36 -3.31 20.98
N GLN A 169 13.76 -2.45 21.82
CA GLN A 169 14.49 -1.68 22.81
C GLN A 169 14.90 -2.60 23.96
N THR A 170 16.20 -2.82 24.13
CA THR A 170 16.80 -3.55 25.25
C THR A 170 17.43 -2.59 26.25
N GLY A 171 17.87 -3.08 27.42
CA GLY A 171 18.67 -2.30 28.36
C GLY A 171 20.00 -1.73 27.78
N GLU A 172 20.52 -2.32 26.70
CA GLU A 172 21.77 -1.91 26.04
C GLU A 172 21.54 -1.07 24.76
N GLY A 173 20.28 -0.91 24.32
CA GLY A 173 19.92 -0.15 23.12
C GLY A 173 18.99 -0.92 22.18
N TRP A 174 18.82 -0.42 20.96
CA TRP A 174 17.96 -1.03 19.94
C TRP A 174 18.63 -2.25 19.29
N ALA A 175 18.15 -3.44 19.61
CA ALA A 175 18.51 -4.70 18.95
C ALA A 175 17.63 -4.93 17.73
N GLU A 176 18.14 -5.53 16.66
CA GLU A 176 17.33 -5.86 15.48
C GLU A 176 16.76 -7.27 15.64
N ARG A 177 15.46 -7.44 15.40
CA ARG A 177 14.86 -8.77 15.27
C ARG A 177 15.22 -9.34 13.91
N ILE A 178 15.72 -10.57 13.93
CA ILE A 178 16.21 -11.33 12.78
C ILE A 178 15.54 -12.71 12.76
N VAL A 179 15.58 -13.38 11.61
CA VAL A 179 15.14 -14.76 11.43
C VAL A 179 16.36 -15.67 11.41
N VAL A 180 16.34 -16.71 12.23
CA VAL A 180 17.40 -17.73 12.38
C VAL A 180 16.80 -19.14 12.30
N LEU A 181 17.65 -20.16 12.34
CA LEU A 181 17.24 -21.53 12.61
C LEU A 181 17.41 -21.84 14.09
N ASP A 182 16.37 -22.42 14.71
CA ASP A 182 16.45 -22.98 16.06
C ASP A 182 17.19 -24.34 16.08
N ASP A 183 17.35 -24.92 17.27
CA ASP A 183 18.01 -26.22 17.46
C ASP A 183 17.29 -27.39 16.75
N GLU A 184 16.03 -27.20 16.34
CA GLU A 184 15.21 -28.16 15.60
C GLU A 184 15.12 -27.82 14.10
N ASP A 185 15.97 -26.92 13.60
CA ASP A 185 16.03 -26.48 12.20
C ASP A 185 14.69 -25.84 11.72
N ARG A 186 13.98 -25.17 12.62
CA ARG A 186 12.80 -24.35 12.32
C ARG A 186 13.15 -22.88 12.28
N LEU A 187 12.41 -22.11 11.48
CA LEU A 187 12.54 -20.66 11.46
C LEU A 187 12.09 -20.08 12.81
N ALA A 188 12.91 -19.24 13.42
CA ALA A 188 12.62 -18.57 14.68
C ALA A 188 13.05 -17.10 14.64
N PHE A 189 12.37 -16.26 15.42
CA PHE A 189 12.84 -14.91 15.68
C PHE A 189 13.95 -14.92 16.73
N ALA A 190 15.01 -14.15 16.50
CA ALA A 190 16.07 -13.88 17.46
C ALA A 190 16.42 -12.38 17.44
N LEU A 191 17.24 -11.94 18.40
CA LEU A 191 17.76 -10.58 18.45
C LEU A 191 19.23 -10.56 18.04
N ALA A 192 19.55 -9.77 17.02
CA ALA A 192 20.89 -9.29 16.76
C ALA A 192 21.18 -8.12 17.70
N GLY A 193 22.28 -8.21 18.45
CA GLY A 193 22.63 -7.26 19.51
C GLY A 193 22.60 -5.79 19.06
N PRO A 194 22.44 -4.86 20.01
CA PRO A 194 22.24 -3.45 19.69
C PRO A 194 23.44 -2.83 18.97
N SER A 195 23.15 -1.89 18.07
CA SER A 195 24.17 -1.12 17.39
C SER A 195 23.79 0.37 17.35
N PRO A 196 24.78 1.30 17.34
CA PRO A 196 24.49 2.72 17.12
C PRO A 196 23.76 3.00 15.80
N ALA A 197 24.00 2.15 14.78
CA ALA A 197 23.33 2.26 13.49
C ALA A 197 21.83 1.95 13.58
N ASN A 198 21.41 1.03 14.46
CA ASN A 198 19.99 0.69 14.65
C ASN A 198 19.21 1.90 15.15
N ARG A 199 19.76 2.65 16.13
CA ARG A 199 19.11 3.86 16.66
C ARG A 199 18.84 4.91 15.58
N ALA A 200 19.72 5.06 14.59
CA ALA A 200 19.53 6.02 13.51
C ALA A 200 18.36 5.69 12.56
N LEU A 201 17.86 4.45 12.59
CA LEU A 201 16.71 4.00 11.81
C LEU A 201 15.38 4.20 12.55
N ILE A 202 15.42 4.38 13.86
CA ILE A 202 14.23 4.52 14.69
C ILE A 202 13.66 5.94 14.54
N PRO A 203 12.34 6.11 14.35
CA PRO A 203 11.72 7.43 14.38
C PRO A 203 12.09 8.19 15.66
N THR A 204 12.45 9.46 15.53
CA THR A 204 12.97 10.24 16.67
C THR A 204 11.98 10.31 17.83
N ALA A 205 10.66 10.31 17.53
CA ALA A 205 9.58 10.26 18.52
C ALA A 205 9.62 9.00 19.40
N LEU A 206 10.19 7.90 18.90
CA LEU A 206 10.26 6.60 19.58
C LEU A 206 11.61 6.32 20.24
N HIS A 207 12.60 7.21 20.12
CA HIS A 207 13.92 7.04 20.74
C HIS A 207 13.92 6.84 22.26
N GLY A 208 12.86 7.30 22.94
CA GLY A 208 12.67 7.17 24.38
C GLY A 208 11.65 6.10 24.77
N ALA A 209 11.29 5.19 23.85
CA ALA A 209 10.39 4.08 24.14
C ALA A 209 10.97 3.19 25.27
N PRO A 210 10.13 2.63 26.17
CA PRO A 210 10.60 1.79 27.26
C PRO A 210 11.21 0.47 26.76
N GLU A 211 12.03 -0.16 27.60
CA GLU A 211 12.56 -1.52 27.35
C GLU A 211 11.42 -2.51 27.06
N GLY A 212 11.64 -3.41 26.10
CA GLY A 212 10.64 -4.33 25.55
C GLY A 212 9.75 -3.73 24.45
N SER A 213 9.90 -2.43 24.13
CA SER A 213 9.18 -1.83 23.00
C SER A 213 9.71 -2.36 21.68
N LEU A 214 8.81 -2.75 20.78
CA LEU A 214 9.13 -3.15 19.42
C LEU A 214 8.73 -2.03 18.45
N VAL A 215 9.62 -1.69 17.52
CA VAL A 215 9.39 -0.68 16.49
C VAL A 215 9.60 -1.30 15.12
N GLU A 216 8.68 -1.02 14.21
CA GLU A 216 8.76 -1.43 12.82
C GLU A 216 9.14 -0.23 11.94
N VAL A 217 10.10 -0.44 11.04
CA VAL A 217 10.58 0.57 10.10
C VAL A 217 10.61 -0.04 8.71
N CYS A 218 10.12 0.67 7.70
CA CYS A 218 10.11 0.20 6.32
C CYS A 218 11.01 1.07 5.43
N PRO A 219 12.32 0.76 5.29
CA PRO A 219 13.22 1.54 4.44
C PRO A 219 12.76 1.65 2.98
N ALA A 220 12.13 0.60 2.44
CA ALA A 220 11.58 0.62 1.08
C ALA A 220 10.48 1.68 0.94
N ALA A 221 9.56 1.76 1.89
CA ALA A 221 8.50 2.77 1.92
C ALA A 221 9.05 4.20 1.97
N LEU A 222 10.09 4.43 2.78
CA LEU A 222 10.75 5.73 2.88
C LEU A 222 11.46 6.12 1.59
N ASN A 223 12.15 5.18 0.95
CA ASN A 223 12.83 5.42 -0.32
C ASN A 223 11.84 5.73 -1.45
N ILE A 224 10.74 4.97 -1.55
CA ILE A 224 9.68 5.21 -2.54
C ILE A 224 9.06 6.59 -2.30
N THR A 225 8.72 6.90 -1.05
CA THR A 225 8.10 8.18 -0.70
C THR A 225 9.04 9.37 -0.94
N ALA A 226 10.33 9.24 -0.61
CA ALA A 226 11.33 10.26 -0.92
C ALA A 226 11.52 10.45 -2.43
N PHE A 227 11.54 9.36 -3.21
CA PHE A 227 11.57 9.41 -4.67
C PHE A 227 10.37 10.18 -5.23
N LEU A 228 9.16 9.88 -4.76
CA LEU A 228 7.94 10.61 -5.13
C LEU A 228 8.01 12.09 -4.70
N GLY A 229 8.54 12.37 -3.51
CA GLY A 229 8.71 13.74 -3.01
C GLY A 229 9.63 14.57 -3.89
N HIS A 230 10.82 14.05 -4.23
CA HIS A 230 11.75 14.72 -5.16
C HIS A 230 11.14 14.97 -6.53
N ARG A 231 10.35 14.02 -7.01
CA ARG A 231 9.66 14.11 -8.28
C ARG A 231 8.60 15.20 -8.26
N LEU A 232 7.65 15.14 -7.33
CA LEU A 232 6.56 16.11 -7.17
C LEU A 232 7.04 17.52 -6.81
N ALA A 233 8.23 17.66 -6.21
CA ALA A 233 8.85 18.97 -5.98
C ALA A 233 9.23 19.71 -7.28
N ARG A 234 9.40 18.99 -8.40
CA ARG A 234 9.98 19.51 -9.65
C ARG A 234 9.01 19.53 -10.83
N GLN A 235 7.87 18.87 -10.71
CA GLN A 235 6.90 18.75 -11.79
C GLN A 235 5.45 18.78 -11.27
N PRO A 236 4.45 19.14 -12.10
CA PRO A 236 3.05 19.03 -11.70
C PRO A 236 2.68 17.58 -11.37
N GLY A 237 1.86 17.38 -10.34
CA GLY A 237 1.37 16.06 -10.04
C GLY A 237 0.74 15.94 -8.66
N ALA A 238 0.31 14.74 -8.33
CA ALA A 238 -0.06 14.34 -6.99
C ALA A 238 0.11 12.83 -6.81
N ALA A 239 0.36 12.38 -5.59
CA ALA A 239 0.27 10.98 -5.21
C ALA A 239 -0.78 10.81 -4.11
N LEU A 240 -1.58 9.77 -4.18
CA LEU A 240 -2.55 9.36 -3.17
C LEU A 240 -2.13 8.00 -2.61
N ILE A 241 -1.85 7.96 -1.31
CA ILE A 241 -1.45 6.75 -0.60
C ILE A 241 -2.60 6.40 0.34
N VAL A 242 -3.16 5.20 0.18
CA VAL A 242 -4.25 4.66 1.00
C VAL A 242 -3.80 3.34 1.59
N ASP A 243 -3.74 3.27 2.90
CA ASP A 243 -3.29 2.06 3.58
C ASP A 243 -3.74 2.08 5.04
N TYR A 244 -3.57 0.96 5.75
CA TYR A 244 -3.92 0.88 7.16
C TYR A 244 -2.70 1.00 8.06
N GLY A 245 -2.87 1.78 9.13
CA GLY A 245 -1.79 2.08 10.04
C GLY A 245 -2.06 3.32 10.87
N PRO A 246 -1.15 3.61 11.82
CA PRO A 246 -1.29 4.75 12.70
C PRO A 246 -0.93 6.06 11.97
N ALA A 247 -1.56 7.15 12.41
CA ALA A 247 -1.21 8.49 11.93
C ALA A 247 0.11 9.00 12.51
N GLU A 248 0.51 8.48 13.68
CA GLU A 248 1.72 8.82 14.42
C GLU A 248 2.54 7.54 14.68
N PRO A 249 3.88 7.63 14.78
CA PRO A 249 4.70 6.46 15.05
C PRO A 249 4.30 5.84 16.40
N THR A 250 3.93 4.56 16.39
CA THR A 250 3.43 3.85 17.58
C THR A 250 4.25 2.58 17.78
N PRO A 251 4.79 2.32 18.99
CA PRO A 251 5.50 1.07 19.26
C PRO A 251 4.50 -0.09 19.35
N GLY A 252 4.91 -1.26 18.89
CA GLY A 252 4.15 -2.51 18.93
C GLY A 252 4.36 -3.34 17.66
N PRO A 253 4.27 -4.68 17.75
CA PRO A 253 4.33 -5.53 16.58
C PRO A 253 3.05 -5.38 15.76
N THR A 254 3.19 -5.15 14.45
CA THR A 254 2.06 -5.08 13.53
C THR A 254 2.23 -6.03 12.36
N LEU A 255 3.45 -6.55 12.12
CA LEU A 255 3.68 -7.65 11.20
C LEU A 255 2.82 -8.86 11.56
N GLN A 256 1.99 -9.28 10.62
CA GLN A 256 1.09 -10.41 10.75
C GLN A 256 1.04 -11.22 9.47
N ALA A 257 0.64 -12.49 9.59
CA ALA A 257 0.35 -13.35 8.46
C ALA A 257 -1.13 -13.71 8.46
N LEU A 258 -1.75 -13.68 7.27
CA LEU A 258 -3.13 -14.06 7.08
C LEU A 258 -3.25 -15.10 5.97
N ARG A 259 -4.07 -16.11 6.23
CA ARG A 259 -4.36 -17.20 5.29
C ARG A 259 -5.82 -17.55 5.38
N ARG A 260 -6.55 -17.41 4.28
CA ARG A 260 -8.00 -17.61 4.13
C ARG A 260 -8.80 -16.86 5.20
N HIS A 261 -8.50 -15.58 5.37
CA HIS A 261 -9.11 -14.69 6.38
C HIS A 261 -8.89 -15.14 7.84
N ARG A 262 -7.84 -15.92 8.12
CA ARG A 262 -7.48 -16.36 9.48
C ARG A 262 -6.03 -16.05 9.77
N ARG A 263 -5.75 -15.68 11.02
CA ARG A 263 -4.38 -15.48 11.50
C ARG A 263 -3.56 -16.74 11.25
N HIS A 264 -2.35 -16.52 10.75
CA HIS A 264 -1.35 -17.53 10.50
C HIS A 264 -0.06 -17.13 11.24
N GLU A 265 0.79 -18.10 11.54
CA GLU A 265 2.09 -17.82 12.11
C GLU A 265 3.04 -17.29 11.02
N VAL A 266 3.73 -16.18 11.30
CA VAL A 266 4.55 -15.45 10.31
C VAL A 266 5.64 -16.32 9.71
N LEU A 267 6.30 -17.16 10.52
CA LEU A 267 7.42 -18.01 10.11
C LEU A 267 7.00 -19.40 9.65
N GLN A 268 5.70 -19.72 9.68
CA GLN A 268 5.18 -21.01 9.29
C GLN A 268 4.79 -21.01 7.80
N GLU A 269 5.15 -22.08 7.08
CA GLU A 269 4.79 -22.28 5.67
C GLU A 269 5.00 -21.01 4.79
N PRO A 270 6.23 -20.44 4.75
CA PRO A 270 6.53 -19.21 4.02
C PRO A 270 6.06 -19.30 2.56
N GLY A 271 5.48 -18.21 2.06
CA GLY A 271 4.91 -18.11 0.71
C GLY A 271 3.46 -18.57 0.58
N THR A 272 2.85 -19.10 1.65
CA THR A 272 1.45 -19.61 1.61
C THR A 272 0.43 -18.71 2.30
N ALA A 273 0.89 -17.63 2.94
CA ALA A 273 0.08 -16.66 3.67
C ALA A 273 0.54 -15.26 3.26
N ASP A 274 -0.40 -14.32 3.24
CA ASP A 274 -0.13 -12.91 3.01
C ASP A 274 0.52 -12.30 4.25
N LEU A 275 1.67 -11.66 4.07
CA LEU A 275 2.39 -10.96 5.14
C LEU A 275 2.18 -9.46 4.98
N THR A 276 1.84 -8.80 6.07
CA THR A 276 1.52 -7.37 6.03
C THR A 276 1.83 -6.72 7.38
N ALA A 277 2.10 -5.42 7.35
CA ALA A 277 2.38 -4.60 8.53
C ALA A 277 1.73 -3.22 8.41
N HIS A 278 1.46 -2.57 9.54
CA HIS A 278 0.91 -1.23 9.55
C HIS A 278 1.86 -0.21 8.91
N VAL A 279 1.28 0.73 8.18
CA VAL A 279 2.02 1.84 7.56
C VAL A 279 2.15 3.02 8.52
N ASP A 280 3.38 3.47 8.77
CA ASP A 280 3.68 4.69 9.53
C ASP A 280 3.55 5.94 8.64
N PHE A 281 2.35 6.52 8.61
CA PHE A 281 2.04 7.68 7.78
C PHE A 281 2.80 8.95 8.16
N ALA A 282 3.16 9.13 9.43
CA ALA A 282 3.96 10.27 9.86
C ALA A 282 5.36 10.22 9.25
N THR A 283 5.99 9.05 9.28
CA THR A 283 7.33 8.87 8.70
C THR A 283 7.28 8.97 7.16
N LEU A 284 6.21 8.51 6.49
CA LEU A 284 6.01 8.77 5.06
C LEU A 284 5.89 10.27 4.76
N ALA A 285 5.01 10.98 5.47
CA ALA A 285 4.83 12.42 5.30
C ALA A 285 6.12 13.21 5.54
N GLN A 286 6.89 12.83 6.56
CA GLN A 286 8.20 13.41 6.85
C GLN A 286 9.20 13.17 5.71
N ALA A 287 9.33 11.93 5.21
CA ALA A 287 10.22 11.61 4.10
C ALA A 287 9.88 12.41 2.83
N ALA A 288 8.59 12.54 2.52
CA ALA A 288 8.12 13.32 1.38
C ALA A 288 8.43 14.82 1.53
N THR A 289 8.19 15.36 2.73
CA THR A 289 8.44 16.78 3.04
C THR A 289 9.92 17.13 2.99
N LEU A 290 10.78 16.28 3.57
CA LEU A 290 12.24 16.43 3.48
C LEU A 290 12.74 16.37 2.02
N ALA A 291 12.03 15.62 1.17
CA ALA A 291 12.30 15.53 -0.26
C ALA A 291 11.75 16.71 -1.09
N GLY A 292 11.03 17.65 -0.47
CA GLY A 292 10.64 18.95 -1.05
C GLY A 292 9.20 19.05 -1.55
N CYS A 293 8.34 18.06 -1.33
CA CYS A 293 6.92 18.15 -1.66
C CYS A 293 6.07 18.55 -0.43
N ALA A 294 4.82 18.94 -0.64
CA ALA A 294 3.85 19.11 0.44
C ALA A 294 3.12 17.78 0.71
N ALA A 295 3.04 17.41 1.98
CA ALA A 295 2.24 16.28 2.45
C ALA A 295 0.95 16.80 3.11
N HIS A 296 -0.19 16.19 2.76
CA HIS A 296 -1.52 16.53 3.27
C HIS A 296 -2.14 15.31 3.94
N GLY A 297 -2.57 15.47 5.19
CA GLY A 297 -3.04 14.36 6.03
C GLY A 297 -1.93 13.80 6.94
N PRO A 298 -2.03 12.53 7.37
CA PRO A 298 -3.07 11.57 6.99
C PRO A 298 -4.46 11.95 7.51
N VAL A 299 -5.50 11.61 6.75
CA VAL A 299 -6.90 11.66 7.19
C VAL A 299 -7.48 10.25 7.24
N GLY A 300 -8.53 10.00 8.02
CA GLY A 300 -9.23 8.72 8.01
C GLY A 300 -9.91 8.45 6.67
N GLN A 301 -9.87 7.21 6.16
CA GLN A 301 -10.50 6.82 4.89
C GLN A 301 -11.97 7.21 4.83
N GLY A 302 -12.72 7.01 5.92
CA GLY A 302 -14.14 7.34 5.95
C GLY A 302 -14.40 8.83 5.80
N ALA A 303 -13.59 9.67 6.46
CA ALA A 303 -13.67 11.12 6.32
C ALA A 303 -13.31 11.56 4.89
N PHE A 304 -12.24 10.99 4.31
CA PHE A 304 -11.82 11.26 2.94
C PHE A 304 -12.92 10.93 1.93
N LEU A 305 -13.44 9.70 1.95
CA LEU A 305 -14.49 9.24 1.02
C LEU A 305 -15.79 10.04 1.19
N THR A 306 -16.13 10.42 2.42
CA THR A 306 -17.29 11.29 2.70
C THR A 306 -17.10 12.67 2.06
N ALA A 307 -15.90 13.26 2.20
CA ALA A 307 -15.57 14.54 1.58
C ALA A 307 -15.58 14.49 0.04
N LEU A 308 -15.30 13.32 -0.56
CA LEU A 308 -15.43 13.10 -2.01
C LEU A 308 -16.87 12.80 -2.46
N GLY A 309 -17.83 12.67 -1.54
CA GLY A 309 -19.24 12.50 -1.86
C GLY A 309 -19.72 11.05 -1.99
N ILE A 310 -19.11 10.11 -1.27
CA ILE A 310 -19.53 8.69 -1.29
C ILE A 310 -21.01 8.48 -0.95
N GLU A 311 -21.60 9.31 -0.09
CA GLU A 311 -23.03 9.24 0.26
C GLU A 311 -23.92 9.49 -0.96
N LEU A 312 -23.60 10.52 -1.74
CA LEU A 312 -24.33 10.85 -2.96
C LEU A 312 -24.18 9.73 -3.99
N ARG A 313 -22.96 9.20 -4.13
CA ARG A 313 -22.71 8.12 -5.09
C ARG A 313 -23.45 6.83 -4.73
N ALA A 314 -23.45 6.47 -3.45
CA ALA A 314 -24.19 5.32 -2.95
C ALA A 314 -25.69 5.44 -3.22
N ALA A 315 -26.27 6.63 -3.02
CA ALA A 315 -27.67 6.90 -3.30
C ALA A 315 -28.00 6.73 -4.79
N GLN A 316 -27.17 7.30 -5.68
CA GLN A 316 -27.35 7.15 -7.14
C GLN A 316 -27.29 5.69 -7.60
N LEU A 317 -26.36 4.91 -7.05
CA LEU A 317 -26.24 3.49 -7.39
C LEU A 317 -27.42 2.67 -6.88
N ALA A 318 -27.90 2.96 -5.67
CA ALA A 318 -29.08 2.32 -5.10
C ALA A 318 -30.36 2.66 -5.90
N GLU A 319 -30.48 3.88 -6.41
CA GLU A 319 -31.59 4.28 -7.28
C GLU A 319 -31.54 3.56 -8.64
N ALA A 320 -30.36 3.48 -9.25
CA ALA A 320 -30.16 2.80 -10.53
C ALA A 320 -30.33 1.27 -10.43
N ALA A 321 -30.03 0.68 -9.27
CA ALA A 321 -30.16 -0.75 -9.01
C ALA A 321 -30.79 -1.02 -7.62
N PRO A 322 -32.12 -0.87 -7.47
CA PRO A 322 -32.80 -1.00 -6.17
C PRO A 322 -32.57 -2.35 -5.48
N GLY A 323 -32.42 -3.43 -6.25
CA GLY A 323 -32.13 -4.77 -5.72
C GLY A 323 -30.75 -4.89 -5.04
N ALA A 324 -29.81 -3.99 -5.33
CA ALA A 324 -28.48 -3.95 -4.74
C ALA A 324 -28.37 -2.95 -3.57
N ALA A 325 -29.43 -2.21 -3.24
CA ALA A 325 -29.37 -1.10 -2.28
C ALA A 325 -28.85 -1.52 -0.89
N VAL A 326 -29.28 -2.67 -0.37
CA VAL A 326 -28.82 -3.19 0.92
C VAL A 326 -27.32 -3.52 0.89
N ALA A 327 -26.86 -4.15 -0.20
CA ALA A 327 -25.46 -4.50 -0.37
C ALA A 327 -24.57 -3.25 -0.50
N LEU A 328 -25.03 -2.24 -1.26
CA LEU A 328 -24.37 -0.95 -1.42
C LEU A 328 -24.27 -0.19 -0.09
N ALA A 329 -25.34 -0.21 0.72
CA ALA A 329 -25.32 0.41 2.05
C ALA A 329 -24.32 -0.28 2.99
N ALA A 330 -24.27 -1.62 2.98
CA ALA A 330 -23.30 -2.39 3.76
C ALA A 330 -21.86 -2.13 3.30
N ALA A 331 -21.63 -2.08 1.98
CA ALA A 331 -20.32 -1.79 1.40
C ALA A 331 -19.85 -0.37 1.73
N ARG A 332 -20.74 0.62 1.62
CA ARG A 332 -20.46 2.01 2.05
C ARG A 332 -20.07 2.04 3.52
N ARG A 333 -20.87 1.42 4.40
CA ARG A 333 -20.57 1.35 5.83
C ARG A 333 -19.19 0.74 6.06
N ARG A 334 -18.88 -0.38 5.42
CA ARG A 334 -17.56 -1.04 5.58
C ARG A 334 -16.40 -0.12 5.20
N LEU A 335 -16.56 0.69 4.15
CA LEU A 335 -15.55 1.64 3.69
C LEU A 335 -15.42 2.89 4.57
N THR A 336 -16.50 3.34 5.22
CA THR A 336 -16.54 4.67 5.87
C THR A 336 -16.73 4.68 7.38
N ASP A 337 -17.28 3.62 7.96
CA ASP A 337 -17.58 3.55 9.40
C ASP A 337 -16.28 3.47 10.22
N PRO A 338 -16.11 4.29 11.27
CA PRO A 338 -14.95 4.26 12.16
C PRO A 338 -14.66 2.89 12.80
N ALA A 339 -15.69 2.05 12.99
CA ALA A 339 -15.54 0.69 13.54
C ALA A 339 -15.12 -0.35 12.48
N GLU A 340 -15.07 0.04 11.21
CA GLU A 340 -14.65 -0.78 10.07
C GLU A 340 -13.36 -0.17 9.48
N MET A 341 -13.30 0.04 8.16
CA MET A 341 -12.11 0.62 7.51
C MET A 341 -12.00 2.13 7.72
N GLY A 342 -13.07 2.82 8.12
CA GLY A 342 -13.16 4.27 8.09
C GLY A 342 -12.10 5.01 8.91
N SER A 343 -11.75 4.47 10.09
CA SER A 343 -10.67 5.01 10.93
C SER A 343 -9.41 4.15 10.90
N LEU A 344 -9.52 2.85 10.58
CA LEU A 344 -8.36 1.95 10.49
C LEU A 344 -7.45 2.37 9.33
N PHE A 345 -8.04 2.57 8.15
CA PHE A 345 -7.35 3.06 6.96
C PHE A 345 -7.16 4.57 7.02
N LYS A 346 -6.02 5.01 6.50
CA LYS A 346 -5.65 6.41 6.34
C LYS A 346 -5.37 6.72 4.89
N VAL A 347 -5.47 8.00 4.57
CA VAL A 347 -5.21 8.56 3.24
C VAL A 347 -4.22 9.70 3.41
N LEU A 348 -3.12 9.65 2.68
CA LEU A 348 -2.08 10.69 2.60
C LEU A 348 -1.97 11.16 1.16
N ALA A 349 -2.00 12.47 0.93
CA ALA A 349 -1.73 13.04 -0.38
C ALA A 349 -0.39 13.77 -0.40
N LEU A 350 0.38 13.57 -1.47
CA LEU A 350 1.60 14.30 -1.75
C LEU A 350 1.39 15.18 -2.98
N THR A 351 1.85 16.42 -2.94
CA THR A 351 1.68 17.40 -4.02
C THR A 351 2.89 18.32 -4.12
N PRO A 352 3.09 19.05 -5.24
CA PRO A 352 4.09 20.12 -5.29
C PRO A 352 3.88 21.14 -4.16
N PRO A 353 4.95 21.76 -3.63
CA PRO A 353 4.89 22.60 -2.43
C PRO A 353 3.99 23.84 -2.56
N ASN A 354 3.73 24.28 -3.79
CA ASN A 354 2.93 25.48 -4.09
C ASN A 354 1.50 25.17 -4.53
N VAL A 355 1.05 23.92 -4.39
CA VAL A 355 -0.33 23.50 -4.70
C VAL A 355 -1.10 23.38 -3.39
N GLY A 356 -2.29 23.99 -3.32
CA GLY A 356 -3.17 23.88 -2.16
C GLY A 356 -3.62 22.42 -1.90
N PRO A 357 -4.23 22.15 -0.73
CA PRO A 357 -4.67 20.80 -0.40
C PRO A 357 -5.65 20.27 -1.47
N PRO A 358 -5.45 19.03 -1.95
CA PRO A 358 -6.40 18.41 -2.88
C PRO A 358 -7.74 18.11 -2.20
N ALA A 359 -8.76 17.79 -2.99
CA ALA A 359 -10.07 17.43 -2.47
C ALA A 359 -9.96 16.30 -1.44
N GLY A 360 -10.70 16.42 -0.32
CA GLY A 360 -10.64 15.48 0.81
C GLY A 360 -9.60 15.81 1.89
N PHE A 361 -8.77 16.86 1.69
CA PHE A 361 -7.71 17.24 2.63
C PHE A 361 -7.76 18.71 3.09
N ALA A 362 -8.79 19.47 2.69
CA ALA A 362 -8.96 20.83 3.17
C ALA A 362 -9.26 20.82 4.69
N PRO A 363 -8.69 21.76 5.49
CA PRO A 363 -9.07 21.92 6.89
C PRO A 363 -10.57 22.24 6.99
N ALA A 364 -11.23 21.58 7.94
CA ALA A 364 -12.67 21.71 8.19
C ALA A 364 -13.07 23.11 8.70
#